data_AF-A0A7W0WDC8-F1
#
_entry.id   AF-A0A7W0WDC8-F1
#
_cell.length_a   1.000
_cell.length_b   1.000
_cell.length_c   1.000
_cell.angle_alpha   90.00
_cell.angle_beta   90.00
_cell.angle_gamma   90.00
#
_symmetry.space_group_name_H-M   'P 1'
#
loop_
_entity.id
_entity.type
_entity.pdbx_description
1 polymer ?
#
loop_
_entity_poly.entity_id
_entity_poly.type
_entity_poly.pdbx_seq_one_letter_code
_entity_poly.pdbx_strand_id
1 'polypeptide(L)'
;MVRARGARSSTRSPFDPDLQERLIHPLIGDLRGDYEATFQGLRDGVASWERLDWVASELQLESGDLTGIRLAVLVAPRYEPRLDEATNERIKRIWQEAYEGLSPGRTSYEYAWGSGHIIPFDRPDAVVDVVRRVVGEVR
;
A
#
# COMPACT_ATOMS: atom_id res chain seq x y z
N MET A 1 -21.79 -20.01 17.51
CA MET A 1 -22.34 -18.71 17.96
C MET A 1 -21.68 -17.62 17.11
N VAL A 2 -22.41 -17.14 16.11
CA VAL A 2 -21.93 -16.20 15.09
C VAL A 2 -21.83 -14.82 15.74
N ARG A 3 -20.62 -14.27 15.90
CA ARG A 3 -20.46 -12.85 16.26
C ARG A 3 -20.71 -12.01 15.03
N ALA A 4 -21.74 -11.18 15.11
CA ALA A 4 -22.09 -10.19 14.11
C ALA A 4 -20.93 -9.21 13.90
N ARG A 5 -20.52 -9.04 12.63
CA ARG A 5 -19.66 -7.94 12.20
C ARG A 5 -20.48 -6.65 12.34
N GLY A 6 -20.19 -5.89 13.40
CA GLY A 6 -20.72 -4.54 13.58
C GLY A 6 -20.28 -3.63 12.44
N ALA A 7 -21.20 -2.79 11.98
CA ALA A 7 -20.98 -1.79 10.95
C ALA A 7 -19.75 -0.92 11.28
N ARG A 8 -18.70 -1.00 10.46
CA ARG A 8 -17.51 -0.16 10.58
C ARG A 8 -17.78 1.22 9.98
N SER A 9 -17.48 2.24 10.78
CA SER A 9 -17.63 3.68 10.47
C SER A 9 -16.83 4.08 9.24
N SER A 10 -17.40 4.97 8.43
CA SER A 10 -17.03 5.33 7.07
C SER A 10 -15.91 6.37 6.91
N THR A 11 -14.97 6.46 7.84
CA THR A 11 -13.80 7.36 7.70
C THR A 11 -12.60 6.58 7.20
N ARG A 12 -12.30 6.82 5.92
CA ARG A 12 -11.30 6.15 5.08
C ARG A 12 -9.89 6.33 5.65
N SER A 13 -9.34 5.27 6.24
CA SER A 13 -7.89 5.11 6.30
C SER A 13 -7.39 4.79 4.88
N PRO A 14 -6.21 5.26 4.45
CA PRO A 14 -5.66 4.86 3.16
C PRO A 14 -4.69 3.67 3.27
N PHE A 15 -4.48 3.19 4.50
CA PHE A 15 -4.00 1.85 4.80
C PHE A 15 -5.16 0.86 4.96
N ASP A 16 -6.35 1.21 4.44
CA ASP A 16 -7.55 0.39 4.47
C ASP A 16 -7.23 -1.02 3.96
N PRO A 17 -7.22 -2.05 4.83
CA PRO A 17 -7.09 -3.44 4.38
C PRO A 17 -8.23 -3.80 3.42
N ASP A 18 -9.34 -3.06 3.46
CA ASP A 18 -10.47 -3.22 2.57
C ASP A 18 -10.23 -2.53 1.19
N LEU A 19 -9.14 -1.77 0.95
CA LEU A 19 -8.83 -1.22 -0.38
C LEU A 19 -8.66 -2.35 -1.41
N GLN A 20 -7.89 -3.38 -1.03
CA GLN A 20 -7.70 -4.54 -1.88
C GLN A 20 -9.03 -5.27 -2.09
N GLU A 21 -9.73 -5.60 -1.00
CA GLU A 21 -11.00 -6.33 -1.08
C GLU A 21 -12.09 -5.60 -1.87
N ARG A 22 -12.18 -4.27 -1.72
CA ARG A 22 -13.27 -3.45 -2.27
C ARG A 22 -13.01 -3.00 -3.69
N LEU A 23 -11.76 -2.66 -4.04
CA LEU A 23 -11.45 -2.00 -5.30
C LEU A 23 -10.55 -2.83 -6.22
N ILE A 24 -9.70 -3.70 -5.69
CA ILE A 24 -8.73 -4.46 -6.50
C ILE A 24 -9.20 -5.91 -6.73
N HIS A 25 -9.72 -6.59 -5.71
CA HIS A 25 -10.22 -7.98 -5.82
C HIS A 25 -11.29 -8.14 -6.91
N PRO A 26 -12.25 -7.19 -7.09
CA PRO A 26 -13.20 -7.28 -8.18
C PRO A 26 -12.56 -7.17 -9.58
N LEU A 27 -11.37 -6.58 -9.68
CA LEU A 27 -10.66 -6.38 -10.96
C LEU A 27 -9.79 -7.59 -11.34
N ILE A 28 -9.30 -8.35 -10.36
CA ILE A 28 -8.43 -9.51 -10.60
C ILE A 28 -9.21 -10.82 -10.76
N GLY A 29 -10.51 -10.82 -10.46
CA GLY A 29 -11.43 -11.94 -10.75
C GLY A 29 -10.96 -13.26 -10.16
N ASP A 30 -10.82 -14.27 -11.02
CA ASP A 30 -10.43 -15.63 -10.63
C ASP A 30 -9.02 -15.72 -10.02
N LEU A 31 -8.16 -14.71 -10.22
CA LEU A 31 -6.83 -14.64 -9.63
C LEU A 31 -6.84 -14.28 -8.14
N ARG A 32 -8.01 -13.92 -7.60
CA ARG A 32 -8.16 -13.48 -6.21
C ARG A 32 -7.54 -14.45 -5.20
N GLY A 33 -7.81 -15.75 -5.34
CA GLY A 33 -7.31 -16.75 -4.40
C GLY A 33 -5.78 -16.80 -4.34
N ASP A 34 -5.12 -16.74 -5.51
CA ASP A 34 -3.66 -16.71 -5.61
C ASP A 34 -3.08 -15.45 -4.95
N TYR A 35 -3.73 -14.31 -5.17
CA TYR A 35 -3.33 -13.02 -4.63
C TYR A 35 -3.46 -12.99 -3.10
N GLU A 36 -4.59 -13.44 -2.56
CA GLU A 36 -4.83 -13.52 -1.12
C GLU A 36 -3.81 -14.46 -0.46
N ALA A 37 -3.55 -15.63 -1.05
CA ALA A 37 -2.55 -16.57 -0.54
C ALA A 37 -1.13 -15.98 -0.55
N THR A 38 -0.75 -15.31 -1.64
CA THR A 38 0.56 -14.65 -1.74
C THR A 38 0.70 -13.52 -0.72
N PHE A 39 -0.33 -12.70 -0.58
CA PHE A 39 -0.34 -11.58 0.36
C PHE A 39 -0.28 -12.06 1.81
N GLN A 40 -1.03 -13.09 2.15
CA GLN A 40 -0.98 -13.70 3.48
C GLN A 40 0.40 -14.27 3.78
N GLY A 41 1.02 -14.97 2.83
CA GLY A 41 2.38 -15.50 2.98
C GLY A 41 3.43 -14.40 3.23
N LEU A 42 3.30 -13.25 2.55
CA LEU A 42 4.16 -12.08 2.80
C LEU A 42 3.93 -11.49 4.20
N ARG A 43 2.66 -11.36 4.62
CA ARG A 43 2.31 -10.86 5.95
C ARG A 43 2.85 -11.75 7.07
N ASP A 44 2.73 -13.06 6.91
CA ASP A 44 3.26 -14.03 7.87
C ASP A 44 4.80 -13.97 7.91
N GLY A 45 5.44 -13.83 6.74
CA GLY A 45 6.88 -13.63 6.62
C GLY A 45 7.38 -12.40 7.39
N VAL A 46 6.79 -11.23 7.12
CA VAL A 46 7.12 -9.96 7.80
C VAL A 46 6.88 -10.06 9.31
N ALA A 47 5.72 -10.58 9.74
CA ALA A 47 5.44 -10.75 11.16
C ALA A 47 6.46 -11.64 11.86
N SER A 48 6.94 -12.70 11.19
CA SER A 48 7.94 -13.59 11.76
C SER A 48 9.30 -12.92 11.96
N TRP A 49 9.75 -12.12 10.98
CA TRP A 49 11.07 -11.47 11.01
C TRP A 49 11.11 -10.26 11.93
N GLU A 50 10.05 -9.45 11.92
CA GLU A 50 9.98 -8.21 12.67
C GLU A 50 9.32 -8.39 14.05
N ARG A 51 8.81 -9.59 14.35
CA ARG A 51 7.98 -9.87 15.54
C ARG A 51 6.78 -8.92 15.62
N LEU A 52 6.20 -8.62 14.45
CA LEU A 52 5.13 -7.65 14.30
C LEU A 52 3.81 -8.23 14.79
N ASP A 53 3.12 -7.51 15.67
CA ASP A 53 1.71 -7.74 15.96
C ASP A 53 0.87 -6.95 14.95
N TRP A 54 0.35 -7.65 13.94
CA TRP A 54 -0.47 -7.04 12.89
C TRP A 54 -1.70 -6.32 13.44
N VAL A 55 -2.39 -6.92 14.43
CA VAL A 55 -3.63 -6.35 14.97
C VAL A 55 -3.31 -5.05 15.70
N ALA A 56 -2.28 -5.06 16.55
CA ALA A 56 -1.86 -3.85 17.26
C ALA A 56 -1.37 -2.76 16.28
N SER A 57 -0.63 -3.15 15.25
CA SER A 57 -0.10 -2.21 14.23
C SER A 57 -1.21 -1.59 13.40
N GLU A 58 -2.21 -2.38 12.98
CA GLU A 58 -3.37 -1.89 12.24
C GLU A 58 -4.19 -0.91 13.08
N LEU A 59 -4.42 -1.20 14.37
CA LEU A 59 -5.10 -0.28 15.28
C LEU A 59 -4.35 1.05 15.45
N GLN A 60 -3.01 1.00 15.53
CA GLN A 60 -2.19 2.21 15.58
C GLN A 60 -2.30 3.01 14.29
N LEU A 61 -2.23 2.35 13.13
CA LEU A 61 -2.36 2.98 11.82
C LEU A 61 -3.76 3.59 11.62
N GLU A 62 -4.82 2.91 12.04
CA GLU A 62 -6.20 3.43 11.98
C GLU A 62 -6.39 4.70 12.84
N SER A 63 -5.64 4.81 13.94
CA SER A 63 -5.65 6.01 14.78
C SER A 63 -4.71 7.12 14.29
N GLY A 64 -3.87 6.83 13.30
CA GLY A 64 -2.90 7.78 12.74
C GLY A 64 -3.56 8.78 11.80
N ASP A 65 -3.12 10.03 11.87
CA ASP A 65 -3.46 11.07 10.90
C ASP A 65 -2.19 11.56 10.22
N LEU A 66 -2.12 11.38 8.90
CA LEU A 66 -1.02 11.84 8.06
C LEU A 66 -1.38 13.12 7.29
N THR A 67 -2.57 13.69 7.52
CA THR A 67 -3.05 14.89 6.84
C THR A 67 -2.09 16.05 7.06
N GLY A 68 -1.70 16.71 5.99
CA GLY A 68 -0.80 17.87 6.04
C GLY A 68 0.68 17.52 6.20
N ILE A 69 1.03 16.25 6.41
CA ILE A 69 2.41 15.75 6.38
C ILE A 69 2.83 15.57 4.92
N ARG A 70 4.09 15.88 4.62
CA ARG A 70 4.63 15.59 3.29
C ARG A 70 4.99 14.12 3.20
N LEU A 71 4.42 13.44 2.21
CA LEU A 71 4.62 12.02 1.98
C LEU A 71 5.33 11.83 0.64
N ALA A 72 6.29 10.92 0.61
CA ALA A 72 6.89 10.45 -0.64
C ALA A 72 6.73 8.94 -0.71
N VAL A 73 5.99 8.49 -1.71
CA VAL A 73 5.65 7.09 -1.92
C VAL A 73 6.46 6.58 -3.10
N LEU A 74 7.39 5.68 -2.82
CA LEU A 74 8.19 5.00 -3.82
C LEU A 74 7.64 3.59 -4.01
N VAL A 75 7.23 3.25 -5.23
CA VAL A 75 6.56 1.98 -5.53
C VAL A 75 7.30 1.23 -6.63
N ALA A 76 7.54 -0.06 -6.44
CA ALA A 76 8.04 -0.92 -7.50
C ALA A 76 6.94 -1.05 -8.58
N PRO A 77 7.27 -0.88 -9.88
CA PRO A 77 6.29 -1.05 -10.95
C PRO A 77 5.64 -2.43 -10.85
N ARG A 78 4.33 -2.45 -10.60
CA ARG A 78 3.55 -3.70 -10.54
C ARG A 78 2.85 -3.93 -11.86
N TYR A 79 2.94 -5.15 -12.35
CA TYR A 79 2.25 -5.62 -13.53
C TYR A 79 1.88 -7.09 -13.34
N GLU A 80 0.62 -7.42 -13.57
CA GLU A 80 0.13 -8.79 -13.61
C GLU A 80 -0.05 -9.20 -15.07
N PRO A 81 0.83 -10.05 -15.61
CA PRO A 81 0.80 -10.44 -17.03
C PRO A 81 -0.44 -11.25 -17.42
N ARG A 82 -1.18 -11.80 -16.44
CA ARG A 82 -2.43 -12.50 -16.69
C ARG A 82 -3.63 -11.56 -16.89
N LEU A 83 -3.49 -10.27 -16.56
CA LEU A 83 -4.54 -9.25 -16.72
C LEU A 83 -4.30 -8.40 -17.97
N ASP A 84 -5.37 -7.83 -18.52
CA ASP A 84 -5.23 -6.86 -19.61
C ASP A 84 -4.60 -5.53 -19.13
N GLU A 85 -4.12 -4.75 -20.10
CA GLU A 85 -3.44 -3.47 -19.82
C GLU A 85 -4.36 -2.47 -19.11
N ALA A 86 -5.63 -2.39 -19.53
CA ALA A 86 -6.59 -1.46 -18.96
C ALA A 86 -6.85 -1.73 -17.47
N THR A 87 -6.89 -3.01 -17.09
CA THR A 87 -7.06 -3.50 -15.73
C THR A 87 -5.82 -3.20 -14.89
N ASN A 88 -4.63 -3.49 -15.42
CA ASN A 88 -3.36 -3.15 -14.76
C ASN A 88 -3.26 -1.63 -14.49
N GLU A 89 -3.57 -0.80 -15.48
CA GLU A 89 -3.58 0.66 -15.33
C GLU A 89 -4.62 1.15 -14.33
N ARG A 90 -5.79 0.49 -14.26
CA ARG A 90 -6.81 0.81 -13.26
C ARG A 90 -6.33 0.49 -11.85
N ILE A 91 -5.68 -0.65 -11.64
CA ILE A 91 -5.12 -1.03 -10.33
C ILE A 91 -4.03 -0.05 -9.91
N LYS A 92 -3.14 0.36 -10.83
CA LYS A 92 -2.12 1.39 -10.56
C LYS A 92 -2.74 2.70 -10.09
N ARG A 93 -3.77 3.19 -10.79
CA ARG A 93 -4.49 4.42 -10.39
C ARG A 93 -5.15 4.31 -9.01
N ILE A 94 -5.79 3.17 -8.71
CA ILE A 94 -6.40 2.94 -7.38
C ILE A 94 -5.38 3.07 -6.26
N TRP A 95 -4.18 2.48 -6.42
CA TRP A 95 -3.11 2.63 -5.44
C TRP A 95 -2.65 4.08 -5.32
N GLN A 96 -2.39 4.74 -6.45
CA GLN A 96 -1.93 6.13 -6.45
C GLN A 96 -2.94 7.06 -5.77
N GLU A 97 -4.23 6.92 -6.07
CA GLU A 97 -5.30 7.70 -5.43
C GLU A 97 -5.43 7.41 -3.93
N ALA A 98 -5.25 6.15 -3.52
CA ALA A 98 -5.24 5.78 -2.10
C ALA A 98 -4.11 6.48 -1.35
N TYR A 99 -2.88 6.44 -1.89
CA TYR A 99 -1.75 7.14 -1.28
C TYR A 99 -1.93 8.65 -1.26
N GLU A 100 -2.39 9.26 -2.36
CA GLU A 100 -2.69 10.69 -2.40
C GLU A 100 -3.71 11.09 -1.32
N GLY A 101 -4.68 10.21 -1.03
CA GLY A 101 -5.67 10.39 0.03
C GLY A 101 -5.10 10.48 1.45
N LEU A 102 -3.87 10.03 1.71
CA LEU A 102 -3.20 10.15 3.03
C LEU A 102 -2.89 11.59 3.41
N SER A 103 -2.47 12.39 2.44
CA SER A 103 -2.19 13.81 2.62
C SER A 103 -2.40 14.53 1.29
N PRO A 104 -3.64 14.93 1.00
CA PRO A 104 -4.00 15.54 -0.27
C PRO A 104 -3.16 16.78 -0.60
N GLY A 105 -2.61 16.83 -1.81
CA GLY A 105 -1.75 17.90 -2.29
C GLY A 105 -0.34 17.92 -1.71
N ARG A 106 0.01 16.95 -0.84
CA ARG A 106 1.34 16.83 -0.21
C ARG A 106 1.96 15.44 -0.35
N THR A 107 1.37 14.59 -1.18
CA THR A 107 1.91 13.26 -1.48
C THR A 107 2.58 13.29 -2.84
N SER A 108 3.83 12.83 -2.92
CA SER A 108 4.47 12.50 -4.19
C SER A 108 4.46 10.99 -4.41
N TYR A 109 4.25 10.56 -5.65
CA TYR A 109 4.19 9.15 -6.02
C TYR A 109 5.16 8.89 -7.17
N GLU A 110 6.10 7.97 -6.97
CA GLU A 110 7.18 7.69 -7.92
C GLU A 110 7.38 6.18 -8.11
N TYR A 111 7.65 5.77 -9.35
CA TYR A 111 7.98 4.39 -9.66
C TYR A 111 9.49 4.13 -9.58
N ALA A 112 9.90 3.18 -8.74
CA ALA A 112 11.27 2.68 -8.68
C ALA A 112 11.50 1.65 -9.79
N TRP A 113 11.64 2.11 -11.04
CA TRP A 113 11.92 1.22 -12.17
C TRP A 113 13.19 0.38 -11.96
N GLY A 114 13.14 -0.88 -12.36
CA GLY A 114 14.23 -1.83 -12.15
C GLY A 114 14.32 -2.38 -10.72
N SER A 115 13.34 -2.11 -9.86
CA SER A 115 13.23 -2.68 -8.51
C SER A 115 12.22 -3.83 -8.45
N GLY A 116 12.52 -4.83 -7.63
CA GLY A 116 11.54 -5.78 -7.10
C GLY A 116 10.80 -5.20 -5.88
N HIS A 117 10.14 -6.08 -5.10
CA HIS A 117 9.30 -5.67 -3.97
C HIS A 117 10.07 -4.99 -2.83
N ILE A 118 11.36 -5.30 -2.68
CA ILE A 118 12.22 -4.75 -1.61
C ILE A 118 13.06 -3.61 -2.19
N ILE A 119 12.41 -2.46 -2.42
CA ILE A 119 13.03 -1.29 -3.06
C ILE A 119 14.32 -0.81 -2.40
N PRO A 120 14.45 -0.77 -1.06
CA PRO A 120 15.71 -0.36 -0.43
C PRO A 120 16.89 -1.28 -0.74
N PHE A 121 16.63 -2.55 -1.09
CA PHE A 121 17.68 -3.49 -1.48
C PHE A 121 18.09 -3.30 -2.93
N ASP A 122 17.12 -3.16 -3.84
CA ASP A 122 17.39 -3.09 -5.28
C ASP A 122 17.79 -1.68 -5.76
N ARG A 123 17.18 -0.65 -5.17
CA ARG A 123 17.34 0.78 -5.53
C ARG A 123 17.59 1.65 -4.28
N PRO A 124 18.66 1.38 -3.51
CA PRO A 124 18.99 2.17 -2.33
C PRO A 124 19.25 3.65 -2.69
N ASP A 125 19.76 3.92 -3.90
CA ASP A 125 19.96 5.26 -4.45
C ASP A 125 18.64 6.05 -4.49
N ALA A 126 17.58 5.44 -5.05
CA ALA A 126 16.28 6.08 -5.16
C ALA A 126 15.67 6.39 -3.78
N VAL A 127 15.84 5.48 -2.82
CA VAL A 127 15.38 5.70 -1.43
C VAL A 127 16.10 6.88 -0.80
N VAL A 128 17.44 6.93 -0.89
CA VAL A 128 18.24 8.02 -0.32
C VAL A 128 17.88 9.36 -0.94
N ASP A 129 17.68 9.42 -2.25
CA ASP A 129 17.33 10.66 -2.94
C ASP A 129 15.93 11.16 -2.55
N VAL A 130 14.95 10.26 -2.43
CA VAL A 130 13.61 10.59 -1.92
C VAL A 130 13.70 11.15 -0.49
N VAL A 131 14.43 10.47 0.41
CA VAL A 131 14.59 10.91 1.80
C VAL A 131 15.25 12.29 1.86
N ARG A 132 16.28 12.55 1.05
CA ARG A 132 16.94 13.86 0.98
C ARG A 132 15.99 14.96 0.56
N ARG A 133 15.12 14.71 -0.43
CA ARG A 133 14.11 15.70 -0.86
C ARG A 133 13.13 16.00 0.26
N VAL A 134 12.56 14.96 0.88
CA VAL A 134 11.59 15.11 1.98
C VAL A 134 12.19 15.89 3.15
N VAL A 135 13.40 15.54 3.59
CA VAL A 135 14.07 16.22 4.71
C VAL A 135 14.53 17.63 4.34
N GLY A 136 14.97 17.84 3.10
CA GLY A 136 15.46 19.14 2.62
C GLY A 136 14.40 20.25 2.61
N GLU A 137 13.13 19.89 2.48
CA GLU A 137 11.98 20.81 2.42
C GLU A 137 11.38 21.13 3.79
N VAL A 138 11.88 20.51 4.87
CA VAL A 138 11.43 20.75 6.26
C VAL A 138 12.23 21.90 6.92
N ARG A 139 13.07 22.60 6.16
CA ARG A 139 13.83 23.78 6.60
C ARG A 139 13.11 25.07 6.27
#